data_AF-A0A6P1W231-F1
#
_entry.id   AF-A0A6P1W231-F1
#
_cell.length_a   1.000
_cell.length_b   1.000
_cell.length_c   1.000
_cell.angle_alpha   90.00
_cell.angle_beta   90.00
_cell.angle_gamma   90.00
#
_symmetry.space_group_name_H-M   'P 1'
#
loop_
_entity.id
_entity.type
_entity.pdbx_description
1 polymer ?
#
loop_
_entity_poly.entity_id
_entity_poly.type
_entity_poly.pdbx_seq_one_letter_code
_entity_poly.pdbx_strand_id
1 'polypeptide(L)'
;MATPNITPERADLGLVSPEELAGPPRSDASQSRLQSPFVAQSAVQERPWPIPAESVSTKSVPAWTENQKILFRIAFVFFISMSLPNSLDWYKEILEFDWLHLHYRDLYDVARFGSGLTIFGNKLFGSTLNGYAPWIITLIFATVAGLIWTAVARFRNAEARDYKLLYYWLRVVVRYRAGIGIIGFGFTKLMPTQLPYPSLGVLNTNFGDLTAQKIYWLSIGIAPWYEVFTGVVEVLAGALLFFRVTTFWGAVLLFGALADIVYVNFAYDGGVHGYSSYFVLLSGFLLIYYIKDIYNLLIRERLTIPNYFAPTFTGWQQYGRIGLKTLTIGLFLVLLFWLQYVNFRYDPYKQPAQKGIKELRGNYNVTEFRLNGKELPYSPLDSVRWQQATFENWTTLTFKVNKPVELDLSNGGGAPMRDINRTFELTGVSGGQRVFYYEADPVHHVLYLQDKNRGARNAENREFLGNNRDLGGTNEGGARDRSRGEGRRGEDRRGEDRRGEGRRKDDAGESGKPDNWIPKEALAIIGPEDPKIDPIARSARRTKGIDAENRPAKRNRMILSYTAQDGGNKVILRGINETKDSIYVVLDRYNRKYALSESTLKAGKYE
;
A
#
# COMPACT_ATOMS: atom_id res chain seq x y z
N MET A 1 -53.53 -34.87 -0.87
CA MET A 1 -52.22 -34.24 -1.13
C MET A 1 -52.48 -32.99 -1.96
N ALA A 2 -51.80 -31.87 -1.69
CA ALA A 2 -52.02 -30.64 -2.44
C ALA A 2 -51.45 -30.77 -3.86
N THR A 3 -52.20 -30.34 -4.86
CA THR A 3 -51.76 -30.25 -6.26
C THR A 3 -50.74 -29.12 -6.42
N PRO A 4 -49.62 -29.31 -7.14
CA PRO A 4 -48.68 -28.23 -7.42
C PRO A 4 -49.35 -27.12 -8.22
N ASN A 5 -49.26 -25.88 -7.73
CA ASN A 5 -49.79 -24.72 -8.44
C ASN A 5 -48.78 -24.25 -9.50
N ILE A 6 -48.96 -24.66 -10.75
CA ILE A 6 -48.10 -24.29 -11.88
C ILE A 6 -48.51 -22.89 -12.34
N THR A 7 -47.76 -21.86 -11.94
CA THR A 7 -47.95 -20.49 -12.42
C THR A 7 -47.07 -20.21 -13.65
N PRO A 8 -47.51 -19.35 -14.60
CA PRO A 8 -46.73 -19.02 -15.80
C PRO A 8 -45.31 -18.53 -15.50
N GLU A 9 -45.15 -17.68 -14.48
CA GLU A 9 -43.85 -17.14 -14.05
C GLU A 9 -42.84 -18.22 -13.64
N ARG A 10 -43.28 -19.37 -13.09
CA ARG A 10 -42.36 -20.49 -12.78
C ARG A 10 -41.92 -21.24 -14.03
N ALA A 11 -42.77 -21.33 -15.05
CA ALA A 11 -42.44 -21.96 -16.32
C ALA A 11 -41.42 -21.12 -17.10
N ASP A 12 -41.66 -19.80 -17.22
CA ASP A 12 -40.77 -18.87 -17.93
C ASP A 12 -39.37 -18.75 -17.28
N LEU A 13 -39.27 -18.96 -15.96
CA LEU A 13 -38.00 -18.99 -15.22
C LEU A 13 -37.28 -20.36 -15.28
N GLY A 14 -37.83 -21.37 -15.94
CA GLY A 14 -37.24 -22.71 -16.02
C GLY A 14 -37.22 -23.47 -14.68
N LEU A 15 -38.13 -23.12 -13.76
CA LEU A 15 -38.20 -23.66 -12.39
C LEU A 15 -39.25 -24.79 -12.24
N VAL A 16 -39.66 -25.40 -13.34
CA VAL A 16 -40.59 -26.54 -13.41
C VAL A 16 -39.86 -27.73 -14.04
N SER A 17 -39.91 -28.87 -13.38
CA SER A 17 -39.26 -30.10 -13.86
C SER A 17 -40.02 -30.76 -15.02
N PRO A 18 -39.36 -31.55 -15.88
CA PRO A 18 -40.04 -32.32 -16.93
C PRO A 18 -41.11 -33.28 -16.39
N GLU A 19 -40.94 -33.75 -15.15
CA GLU A 19 -41.84 -34.67 -14.46
C GLU A 19 -43.13 -33.98 -13.99
N GLU A 20 -43.04 -32.71 -13.56
CA GLU A 20 -44.22 -31.88 -13.22
C GLU A 20 -45.09 -31.54 -14.44
N LEU A 21 -44.49 -31.48 -15.64
CA LEU A 21 -45.21 -31.27 -16.91
C LEU A 21 -45.92 -32.52 -17.43
N ALA A 22 -45.48 -33.72 -17.05
CA ALA A 22 -45.96 -34.97 -17.64
C ALA A 22 -47.35 -35.40 -17.11
N GLY A 23 -47.69 -35.01 -15.88
CA GLY A 23 -48.92 -35.45 -15.20
C GLY A 23 -48.91 -36.95 -14.81
N PRO A 24 -49.83 -37.38 -13.91
CA PRO A 24 -49.89 -38.78 -13.49
C PRO A 24 -50.45 -39.68 -14.62
N PRO A 25 -49.90 -40.89 -14.83
CA PRO A 25 -50.34 -41.78 -15.89
C PRO A 25 -51.76 -42.33 -15.61
N ARG A 26 -52.61 -42.37 -16.64
CA ARG A 26 -53.91 -43.04 -16.59
C ARG A 26 -53.77 -44.54 -16.88
N SER A 27 -54.47 -45.36 -16.12
CA SER A 27 -54.56 -46.81 -16.31
C SER A 27 -55.68 -47.22 -17.27
N ASP A 28 -55.64 -48.50 -17.64
CA ASP A 28 -56.76 -49.34 -18.11
C ASP A 28 -57.22 -49.26 -19.58
N ALA A 29 -56.50 -50.03 -20.40
CA ALA A 29 -57.03 -51.19 -21.14
C ALA A 29 -58.50 -51.21 -21.62
N SER A 30 -58.65 -51.31 -22.95
CA SER A 30 -59.51 -52.35 -23.56
C SER A 30 -59.07 -52.67 -25.00
N GLN A 31 -59.23 -53.92 -25.42
CA GLN A 31 -58.89 -54.41 -26.75
C GLN A 31 -60.15 -54.49 -27.63
N SER A 32 -60.07 -54.11 -28.91
CA SER A 32 -60.67 -54.93 -29.99
C SER A 32 -60.10 -54.61 -31.37
N ARG A 33 -59.90 -55.67 -32.15
CA ARG A 33 -59.36 -55.67 -33.52
C ARG A 33 -60.34 -55.02 -34.50
N LEU A 34 -59.79 -54.42 -35.56
CA LEU A 34 -60.27 -54.64 -36.93
C LEU A 34 -59.08 -54.81 -37.87
N GLN A 35 -59.18 -55.75 -38.81
CA GLN A 35 -58.18 -56.05 -39.83
C GLN A 35 -58.52 -55.33 -41.14
N SER A 36 -57.52 -54.82 -41.87
CA SER A 36 -57.45 -54.92 -43.34
C SER A 36 -56.12 -54.32 -43.87
N PRO A 37 -55.62 -54.76 -45.04
CA PRO A 37 -54.26 -54.50 -45.48
C PRO A 37 -54.16 -53.29 -46.43
N PHE A 38 -52.95 -52.74 -46.61
CA PHE A 38 -52.28 -52.65 -47.92
C PHE A 38 -50.84 -52.13 -47.75
N VAL A 39 -49.87 -52.78 -48.38
CA VAL A 39 -48.52 -52.23 -48.53
C VAL A 39 -48.51 -51.39 -49.80
N ALA A 40 -48.30 -50.08 -49.65
CA ALA A 40 -47.95 -49.19 -50.74
C ALA A 40 -46.73 -48.38 -50.31
N GLN A 41 -45.58 -48.66 -50.93
CA GLN A 41 -44.37 -47.87 -50.75
C GLN A 41 -44.54 -46.51 -51.45
N SER A 42 -44.80 -45.46 -50.69
CA SER A 42 -44.67 -44.08 -51.16
C SER A 42 -43.43 -43.47 -50.52
N ALA A 43 -42.41 -43.20 -51.34
CA ALA A 43 -41.18 -42.56 -50.90
C ALA A 43 -41.50 -41.16 -50.36
N VAL A 44 -41.34 -40.98 -49.04
CA VAL A 44 -41.40 -39.65 -48.43
C VAL A 44 -40.13 -38.91 -48.85
N GLN A 45 -40.28 -38.07 -49.87
CA GLN A 45 -39.29 -37.12 -50.29
C GLN A 45 -39.05 -36.14 -49.13
N GLU A 46 -37.96 -36.32 -48.39
CA GLU A 46 -37.51 -35.34 -47.39
C GLU A 46 -37.34 -33.98 -48.08
N ARG A 47 -38.28 -33.07 -47.80
CA ARG A 47 -38.13 -31.67 -48.20
C ARG A 47 -37.09 -31.07 -47.27
N PRO A 48 -35.92 -30.61 -47.74
CA PRO A 48 -35.01 -29.87 -46.91
C PRO A 48 -35.76 -28.62 -46.40
N TRP A 49 -35.63 -28.33 -45.12
CA TRP A 49 -36.09 -27.08 -44.56
C TRP A 49 -35.42 -25.97 -45.37
N PRO A 50 -36.13 -24.93 -45.82
CA PRO A 50 -35.51 -23.86 -46.58
C PRO A 50 -34.54 -23.14 -45.64
N ILE A 51 -33.26 -23.53 -45.72
CA ILE A 51 -32.15 -22.78 -45.16
C ILE A 51 -32.28 -21.41 -45.78
N PRO A 52 -32.56 -20.34 -45.01
CA PRO A 52 -32.48 -19.00 -45.55
C PRO A 52 -31.05 -18.87 -46.04
N ALA A 53 -30.89 -18.57 -47.32
CA ALA A 53 -29.63 -18.06 -47.82
C ALA A 53 -29.46 -16.65 -47.26
N GLU A 54 -29.21 -16.56 -45.95
CA GLU A 54 -28.45 -15.47 -45.38
C GLU A 54 -27.13 -15.49 -46.11
N SER A 55 -27.07 -14.69 -47.18
CA SER A 55 -25.83 -14.07 -47.58
C SER A 55 -25.22 -13.54 -46.30
N VAL A 56 -24.14 -14.18 -45.86
CA VAL A 56 -23.31 -13.67 -44.78
C VAL A 56 -22.66 -12.42 -45.35
N SER A 57 -23.45 -11.35 -45.35
CA SER A 57 -22.99 -9.98 -45.41
C SER A 57 -21.97 -9.91 -44.31
N THR A 58 -20.71 -9.95 -44.71
CA THR A 58 -19.56 -9.66 -43.87
C THR A 58 -19.68 -8.19 -43.52
N LYS A 59 -20.59 -7.87 -42.59
CA LYS A 59 -20.87 -6.52 -42.10
C LYS A 59 -19.53 -5.95 -41.71
N SER A 60 -19.02 -5.08 -42.56
CA SER A 60 -17.66 -4.58 -42.46
C SER A 60 -17.55 -3.92 -41.11
N VAL A 61 -16.69 -4.48 -40.25
CA VAL A 61 -16.59 -3.97 -38.88
C VAL A 61 -16.19 -2.50 -39.01
N PRO A 62 -17.00 -1.55 -38.49
CA PRO A 62 -16.87 -0.15 -38.86
C PRO A 62 -15.44 0.34 -38.65
N ALA A 63 -14.89 0.94 -39.71
CA ALA A 63 -13.53 1.45 -39.70
C ALA A 63 -13.41 2.56 -38.64
N TRP A 64 -12.25 2.63 -37.98
CA TRP A 64 -11.98 3.67 -36.99
C TRP A 64 -12.02 5.04 -37.65
N THR A 65 -12.83 5.96 -37.11
CA THR A 65 -12.86 7.35 -37.60
C THR A 65 -11.56 8.07 -37.31
N GLU A 66 -11.23 9.12 -38.05
CA GLU A 66 -9.99 9.89 -37.82
C GLU A 66 -9.88 10.40 -36.37
N ASN A 67 -10.98 10.87 -35.79
CA ASN A 67 -11.01 11.33 -34.40
C ASN A 67 -10.74 10.17 -33.41
N GLN A 68 -11.27 8.97 -33.69
CA GLN A 68 -10.97 7.77 -32.88
C GLN A 68 -9.50 7.36 -33.01
N LYS A 69 -8.89 7.44 -34.19
CA LYS A 69 -7.45 7.15 -34.39
C LYS A 69 -6.58 8.15 -33.63
N ILE A 70 -6.88 9.46 -33.70
CA ILE A 70 -6.15 10.51 -32.99
C ILE A 70 -6.25 10.30 -31.48
N LEU A 71 -7.47 10.16 -30.95
CA LEU A 71 -7.69 9.93 -29.52
C LEU A 71 -7.02 8.64 -29.04
N PHE A 72 -7.04 7.58 -29.86
CA PHE A 72 -6.33 6.34 -29.57
C PHE A 72 -4.82 6.54 -29.51
N ARG A 73 -4.19 7.24 -30.46
CA ARG A 73 -2.74 7.47 -30.46
C ARG A 73 -2.31 8.22 -29.19
N ILE A 74 -3.07 9.25 -28.78
CA ILE A 74 -2.84 10.00 -27.54
C ILE A 74 -3.01 9.09 -26.32
N ALA A 75 -4.13 8.37 -26.22
CA ALA A 75 -4.40 7.45 -25.11
C ALA A 75 -3.38 6.31 -25.03
N PHE A 76 -2.91 5.81 -26.17
CA PHE A 76 -1.88 4.77 -26.24
C PHE A 76 -0.56 5.26 -25.66
N VAL A 77 -0.07 6.42 -26.09
CA VAL A 77 1.15 7.00 -25.49
C VAL A 77 0.94 7.25 -24.00
N PHE A 78 -0.18 7.88 -23.61
CA PHE A 78 -0.49 8.17 -22.22
C PHE A 78 -0.49 6.91 -21.35
N PHE A 79 -1.31 5.91 -21.66
CA PHE A 79 -1.43 4.71 -20.84
C PHE A 79 -0.17 3.83 -20.87
N ILE A 80 0.62 3.83 -21.95
CA ILE A 80 1.94 3.17 -21.96
C ILE A 80 2.92 3.91 -21.04
N SER A 81 3.05 5.24 -21.16
CA SER A 81 3.90 6.06 -20.29
C SER A 81 3.49 6.04 -18.81
N MET A 82 2.20 5.84 -18.53
CA MET A 82 1.66 5.63 -17.19
C MET A 82 1.88 4.19 -16.67
N SER A 83 2.11 3.20 -17.54
CA SER A 83 2.12 1.77 -17.17
C SER A 83 3.46 1.05 -17.32
N LEU A 84 4.50 1.72 -17.81
CA LEU A 84 5.86 1.19 -17.91
C LEU A 84 6.84 2.04 -17.06
N PRO A 85 7.83 1.41 -16.41
CA PRO A 85 8.86 2.14 -15.66
C PRO A 85 9.73 2.97 -16.60
N ASN A 86 9.96 4.22 -16.20
CA ASN A 86 10.64 5.24 -17.00
C ASN A 86 11.90 5.82 -16.33
N SER A 87 12.30 5.32 -15.16
CA SER A 87 13.58 5.61 -14.52
C SER A 87 14.55 4.46 -14.70
N LEU A 88 15.83 4.76 -14.94
CA LEU A 88 16.88 3.75 -15.09
C LEU A 88 17.11 2.96 -13.80
N ASP A 89 16.94 3.60 -12.64
CA ASP A 89 17.19 2.98 -11.34
C ASP A 89 16.22 1.84 -11.01
N TRP A 90 14.99 1.87 -11.54
CA TRP A 90 14.06 0.73 -11.42
C TRP A 90 14.62 -0.53 -12.10
N TYR A 91 15.29 -0.38 -13.25
CA TYR A 91 15.91 -1.51 -13.94
C TYR A 91 17.19 -1.98 -13.24
N LYS A 92 17.97 -1.05 -12.66
CA LYS A 92 19.15 -1.41 -11.83
C LYS A 92 18.75 -2.21 -10.61
N GLU A 93 17.73 -1.76 -9.86
CA GLU A 93 17.24 -2.46 -8.67
C GLU A 93 16.93 -3.93 -8.95
N ILE A 94 16.22 -4.24 -10.04
CA ILE A 94 15.87 -5.62 -10.43
C ILE A 94 17.11 -6.47 -10.75
N LEU A 95 18.15 -5.88 -11.36
CA LEU A 95 19.40 -6.56 -11.66
C LEU A 95 20.29 -6.77 -10.42
N GLU A 96 20.09 -5.95 -9.37
CA GLU A 96 20.80 -6.03 -8.09
C GLU A 96 20.12 -6.95 -7.04
N PHE A 97 18.98 -7.56 -7.39
CA PHE A 97 18.26 -8.49 -6.51
C PHE A 97 19.06 -9.76 -6.24
N ASP A 98 19.22 -10.08 -4.95
CA ASP A 98 19.57 -11.43 -4.52
C ASP A 98 18.31 -12.29 -4.50
N TRP A 99 18.10 -13.04 -5.59
CA TRP A 99 16.95 -13.93 -5.76
C TRP A 99 16.90 -15.10 -4.77
N LEU A 100 18.00 -15.38 -4.04
CA LEU A 100 18.03 -16.40 -2.98
C LEU A 100 17.65 -15.83 -1.61
N HIS A 101 17.84 -14.52 -1.40
CA HIS A 101 17.59 -13.83 -0.12
C HIS A 101 16.69 -12.60 -0.30
N LEU A 102 15.59 -12.78 -1.03
CA LEU A 102 14.60 -11.73 -1.32
C LEU A 102 13.92 -11.19 -0.06
N HIS A 103 13.68 -9.88 -0.05
CA HIS A 103 12.75 -9.24 0.85
C HIS A 103 11.41 -8.99 0.13
N TYR A 104 10.29 -8.89 0.86
CA TYR A 104 9.00 -8.60 0.22
C TYR A 104 9.03 -7.26 -0.55
N ARG A 105 9.83 -6.28 -0.08
CA ARG A 105 10.02 -4.98 -0.77
C ARG A 105 10.65 -5.10 -2.15
N ASP A 106 11.42 -6.14 -2.45
CA ASP A 106 12.01 -6.30 -3.79
C ASP A 106 10.92 -6.44 -4.85
N LEU A 107 9.95 -7.34 -4.62
CA LEU A 107 8.80 -7.48 -5.54
C LEU A 107 7.75 -6.36 -5.37
N TYR A 108 7.55 -5.85 -4.14
CA TYR A 108 6.57 -4.79 -3.88
C TYR A 108 6.96 -3.43 -4.47
N ASP A 109 8.23 -3.00 -4.35
CA ASP A 109 8.69 -1.75 -4.95
C ASP A 109 8.71 -1.82 -6.48
N VAL A 110 8.99 -3.01 -7.04
CA VAL A 110 8.85 -3.30 -8.48
C VAL A 110 7.41 -3.15 -8.95
N ALA A 111 6.42 -3.52 -8.14
CA ALA A 111 5.00 -3.28 -8.42
C ALA A 111 4.57 -1.81 -8.25
N ARG A 112 5.31 -1.04 -7.43
CA ARG A 112 4.93 0.30 -6.94
C ARG A 112 5.65 1.48 -7.61
N PHE A 113 6.19 1.31 -8.81
CA PHE A 113 6.82 2.42 -9.54
C PHE A 113 5.83 3.53 -9.93
N GLY A 114 6.39 4.71 -10.25
CA GLY A 114 5.69 5.97 -10.44
C GLY A 114 4.56 5.97 -11.49
N SER A 115 3.65 6.92 -11.34
CA SER A 115 2.42 7.06 -12.13
C SER A 115 2.54 8.10 -13.25
N GLY A 116 3.51 7.93 -14.16
CA GLY A 116 3.71 8.83 -15.31
C GLY A 116 5.15 9.33 -15.47
N LEU A 117 5.36 10.20 -16.46
CA LEU A 117 6.65 10.75 -16.86
C LEU A 117 7.15 11.82 -15.89
N THR A 118 8.28 11.52 -15.25
CA THR A 118 8.90 12.38 -14.23
C THR A 118 10.25 12.95 -14.68
N ILE A 119 10.74 12.50 -15.84
CA ILE A 119 11.92 13.01 -16.56
C ILE A 119 11.83 14.50 -16.93
N PHE A 120 10.63 15.09 -16.87
CA PHE A 120 10.37 16.51 -17.08
C PHE A 120 10.11 17.27 -15.75
N GLY A 121 10.42 16.64 -14.61
CA GLY A 121 10.14 17.14 -13.27
C GLY A 121 8.79 16.69 -12.69
N ASN A 122 8.57 17.04 -11.42
CA ASN A 122 7.38 16.69 -10.64
C ASN A 122 6.52 17.91 -10.21
N LYS A 123 6.80 19.08 -10.80
CA LYS A 123 6.08 20.34 -10.56
C LYS A 123 5.58 20.93 -11.88
N LEU A 124 4.41 21.55 -11.86
CA LEU A 124 3.86 22.36 -12.95
C LEU A 124 3.55 23.75 -12.39
N PHE A 125 4.05 24.81 -13.03
CA PHE A 125 3.97 26.19 -12.53
C PHE A 125 4.42 26.36 -11.06
N GLY A 126 5.47 25.64 -10.66
CA GLY A 126 6.02 25.65 -9.29
C GLY A 126 5.28 24.76 -8.28
N SER A 127 4.08 24.26 -8.59
CA SER A 127 3.28 23.40 -7.70
C SER A 127 3.36 21.93 -8.08
N THR A 128 3.35 21.03 -7.09
CA THR A 128 3.19 19.58 -7.31
C THR A 128 1.76 19.17 -7.63
N LEU A 129 0.79 20.09 -7.48
CA LEU A 129 -0.65 19.88 -7.69
C LEU A 129 -1.16 18.65 -6.92
N ASN A 130 -0.88 18.58 -5.61
CA ASN A 130 -1.18 17.44 -4.75
C ASN A 130 -0.66 16.08 -5.28
N GLY A 131 0.43 16.10 -6.07
CA GLY A 131 1.02 14.91 -6.70
C GLY A 131 0.51 14.59 -8.11
N TYR A 132 -0.45 15.35 -8.65
CA TYR A 132 -0.99 15.14 -9.99
C TYR A 132 -0.20 15.83 -11.11
N ALA A 133 0.78 16.68 -10.80
CA ALA A 133 1.60 17.36 -11.82
C ALA A 133 2.26 16.40 -12.84
N PRO A 134 2.87 15.26 -12.46
CA PRO A 134 3.41 14.28 -13.42
C PRO A 134 2.36 13.72 -14.39
N TRP A 135 1.09 13.62 -13.99
CA TRP A 135 0.03 13.11 -14.88
C TRP A 135 -0.32 14.12 -15.96
N ILE A 136 -0.40 15.41 -15.59
CA ILE A 136 -0.66 16.49 -16.54
C ILE A 136 0.51 16.64 -17.52
N ILE A 137 1.75 16.56 -17.01
CA ILE A 137 2.97 16.49 -17.84
C ILE A 137 2.91 15.30 -18.80
N THR A 138 2.52 14.12 -18.33
CA THR A 138 2.36 12.91 -19.17
C THR A 138 1.26 13.09 -20.22
N LEU A 139 0.15 13.75 -19.89
CA LEU A 139 -0.95 14.02 -20.81
C LEU A 139 -0.55 15.03 -21.90
N ILE A 140 0.17 16.09 -21.55
CA ILE A 140 0.71 17.07 -22.50
C ILE A 140 1.69 16.36 -23.45
N PHE A 141 2.64 15.59 -22.92
CA PHE A 141 3.58 14.80 -23.71
C PHE A 141 2.85 13.82 -24.65
N ALA A 142 1.90 13.06 -24.13
CA ALA A 142 1.12 12.09 -24.90
C ALA A 142 0.26 12.74 -25.99
N THR A 143 -0.24 13.95 -25.75
CA THR A 143 -0.96 14.76 -26.74
C THR A 143 -0.03 15.14 -27.89
N VAL A 144 1.14 15.72 -27.58
CA VAL A 144 2.14 16.10 -28.60
C VAL A 144 2.61 14.87 -29.38
N ALA A 145 2.99 13.79 -28.70
CA ALA A 145 3.44 12.55 -29.32
C ALA A 145 2.36 11.88 -30.19
N GLY A 146 1.10 11.86 -29.73
CA GLY A 146 -0.03 11.31 -30.50
C GLY A 146 -0.40 12.13 -31.74
N LEU A 147 -0.22 13.46 -31.69
CA LEU A 147 -0.35 14.35 -32.84
C LEU A 147 0.81 14.17 -33.83
N ILE A 148 2.05 14.05 -33.36
CA ILE A 148 3.22 13.72 -34.20
C ILE A 148 3.01 12.37 -34.89
N TRP A 149 2.58 11.33 -34.17
CA TRP A 149 2.25 10.03 -34.75
C TRP A 149 1.15 10.16 -35.82
N THR A 150 0.12 10.97 -35.57
CA THR A 150 -0.93 11.25 -36.57
C THR A 150 -0.36 11.91 -37.83
N ALA A 151 0.50 12.93 -37.69
CA ALA A 151 1.12 13.61 -38.82
C ALA A 151 2.02 12.66 -39.64
N VAL A 152 2.86 11.86 -38.96
CA VAL A 152 3.77 10.90 -39.61
C VAL A 152 3.01 9.79 -40.31
N ALA A 153 1.96 9.24 -39.69
CA ALA A 153 1.14 8.17 -40.29
C ALA A 153 0.44 8.65 -41.58
N ARG A 154 -0.10 9.88 -41.57
CA ARG A 154 -0.70 10.52 -42.75
C ARG A 154 0.37 10.81 -43.82
N PHE A 155 1.47 11.47 -43.46
CA PHE A 155 2.51 11.86 -44.42
C PHE A 155 3.17 10.66 -45.12
N ARG A 156 3.39 9.55 -44.39
CA ARG A 156 3.99 8.32 -44.94
C ARG A 156 2.98 7.37 -45.58
N ASN A 157 1.68 7.70 -45.59
CA ASN A 157 0.59 6.77 -45.92
C ASN A 157 0.70 5.42 -45.18
N ALA A 158 1.30 5.44 -43.98
CA ALA A 158 1.69 4.27 -43.20
C ALA A 158 0.79 4.12 -41.97
N GLU A 159 -0.52 4.00 -42.23
CA GLU A 159 -1.51 3.76 -41.18
C GLU A 159 -1.28 2.41 -40.48
N ALA A 160 -1.63 2.36 -39.19
CA ALA A 160 -1.43 1.14 -38.41
C ALA A 160 -2.35 0.01 -38.93
N ARG A 161 -1.76 -1.13 -39.31
CA ARG A 161 -2.47 -2.24 -39.97
C ARG A 161 -3.65 -2.79 -39.17
N ASP A 162 -3.60 -2.75 -37.84
CA ASP A 162 -4.72 -3.13 -36.97
C ASP A 162 -4.75 -2.36 -35.64
N TYR A 163 -5.65 -1.38 -35.56
CA TYR A 163 -5.94 -0.63 -34.32
C TYR A 163 -6.60 -1.48 -33.23
N LYS A 164 -7.34 -2.55 -33.57
CA LYS A 164 -7.95 -3.46 -32.58
C LYS A 164 -6.88 -4.26 -31.87
N LEU A 165 -5.86 -4.73 -32.59
CA LEU A 165 -4.71 -5.42 -32.02
C LEU A 165 -3.88 -4.50 -31.10
N LEU A 166 -3.59 -3.26 -31.52
CA LEU A 166 -2.90 -2.29 -30.67
C LEU A 166 -3.70 -1.98 -29.40
N TYR A 167 -5.02 -1.80 -29.50
CA TYR A 167 -5.89 -1.55 -28.35
C TYR A 167 -6.03 -2.77 -27.43
N TYR A 168 -6.06 -3.98 -27.98
CA TYR A 168 -5.97 -5.22 -27.19
C TYR A 168 -4.70 -5.25 -26.33
N TRP A 169 -3.53 -4.97 -26.92
CA TRP A 169 -2.27 -4.96 -26.20
C TRP A 169 -2.17 -3.83 -25.18
N LEU A 170 -2.67 -2.63 -25.50
CA LEU A 170 -2.77 -1.53 -24.54
C LEU A 170 -3.55 -1.94 -23.28
N ARG A 171 -4.70 -2.60 -23.47
CA ARG A 171 -5.52 -3.13 -22.36
C ARG A 171 -4.81 -4.25 -21.61
N VAL A 172 -4.01 -5.10 -22.26
CA VAL A 172 -3.18 -6.11 -21.58
C VAL A 172 -2.14 -5.44 -20.68
N VAL A 173 -1.41 -4.44 -21.16
CA VAL A 173 -0.42 -3.69 -20.36
C VAL A 173 -1.09 -3.03 -19.15
N VAL A 174 -2.18 -2.28 -19.36
CA VAL A 174 -2.91 -1.61 -18.27
C VAL A 174 -3.46 -2.61 -17.24
N ARG A 175 -4.03 -3.74 -17.67
CA ARG A 175 -4.53 -4.79 -16.77
C ARG A 175 -3.43 -5.38 -15.90
N TYR A 176 -2.29 -5.73 -16.49
CA TYR A 176 -1.19 -6.34 -15.74
C TYR A 176 -0.56 -5.31 -14.79
N ARG A 177 -0.39 -4.06 -15.21
CA ARG A 177 0.08 -2.97 -14.34
C ARG A 177 -0.85 -2.70 -13.16
N ALA A 178 -2.15 -2.66 -13.42
CA ALA A 178 -3.17 -2.47 -12.39
C ALA A 178 -3.19 -3.66 -11.42
N GLY A 179 -3.23 -4.90 -11.94
CA GLY A 179 -3.26 -6.13 -11.15
C GLY A 179 -2.02 -6.31 -10.27
N ILE A 180 -0.82 -6.22 -10.85
CA ILE A 180 0.47 -6.31 -10.13
C ILE A 180 0.52 -5.26 -9.01
N GLY A 181 0.17 -4.01 -9.33
CA GLY A 181 0.23 -2.91 -8.38
C GLY A 181 -0.74 -3.06 -7.20
N ILE A 182 -2.00 -3.46 -7.46
CA ILE A 182 -2.99 -3.59 -6.38
C ILE A 182 -2.75 -4.83 -5.51
N ILE A 183 -2.26 -5.95 -6.07
CA ILE A 183 -1.96 -7.16 -5.29
C ILE A 183 -0.91 -6.86 -4.20
N GLY A 184 0.15 -6.12 -4.54
CA GLY A 184 1.17 -5.74 -3.57
C GLY A 184 0.61 -4.93 -2.40
N PHE A 185 -0.32 -4.01 -2.67
CA PHE A 185 -0.97 -3.19 -1.65
C PHE A 185 -1.98 -4.02 -0.84
N GLY A 186 -2.82 -4.82 -1.51
CA GLY A 186 -3.80 -5.70 -0.88
C GLY A 186 -3.16 -6.70 0.10
N PHE A 187 -1.95 -7.18 -0.16
CA PHE A 187 -1.22 -8.01 0.81
C PHE A 187 -0.80 -7.27 2.09
N THR A 188 -0.55 -5.95 2.05
CA THR A 188 -0.26 -5.16 3.27
C THR A 188 -1.50 -4.96 4.17
N LYS A 189 -2.69 -5.29 3.67
CA LYS A 189 -3.95 -5.34 4.42
C LYS A 189 -4.36 -6.77 4.77
N LEU A 190 -4.18 -7.71 3.85
CA LEU A 190 -4.40 -9.15 4.05
C LEU A 190 -3.52 -9.70 5.18
N MET A 191 -2.31 -9.19 5.30
CA MET A 191 -1.46 -9.29 6.48
C MET A 191 -1.53 -7.94 7.20
N PRO A 192 -2.26 -7.77 8.32
CA PRO A 192 -2.53 -6.47 8.98
C PRO A 192 -1.28 -5.70 9.42
N THR A 193 -0.65 -5.05 8.44
CA THR A 193 0.67 -4.41 8.53
C THR A 193 0.58 -2.96 8.12
N GLN A 194 -0.36 -2.60 7.24
CA GLN A 194 -0.61 -1.23 6.85
C GLN A 194 -1.25 -0.43 7.99
N LEU A 195 -2.26 -0.97 8.67
CA LEU A 195 -3.01 -0.31 9.73
C LEU A 195 -2.93 -1.12 11.05
N PRO A 196 -1.71 -1.39 11.57
CA PRO A 196 -1.54 -2.34 12.67
C PRO A 196 -2.27 -1.88 13.93
N TYR A 197 -2.71 -2.86 14.72
CA TYR A 197 -3.44 -2.65 15.97
C TYR A 197 -2.69 -1.64 16.88
N PRO A 198 -3.41 -0.71 17.55
CA PRO A 198 -2.78 0.33 18.37
C PRO A 198 -1.80 -0.23 19.41
N SER A 199 -0.61 0.36 19.52
CA SER A 199 0.33 0.03 20.60
C SER A 199 -0.18 0.53 21.95
N LEU A 200 0.34 0.02 23.06
CA LEU A 200 -0.10 0.44 24.41
C LEU A 200 0.11 1.96 24.61
N GLY A 201 1.24 2.49 24.14
CA GLY A 201 1.54 3.92 24.14
C GLY A 201 0.51 4.74 23.37
N VAL A 202 0.04 4.25 22.20
CA VAL A 202 -1.01 4.92 21.41
C VAL A 202 -2.38 4.83 22.09
N LEU A 203 -2.72 3.70 22.72
CA LEU A 203 -3.94 3.56 23.52
C LEU A 203 -3.94 4.43 24.79
N ASN A 204 -2.77 4.92 25.20
CA ASN A 204 -2.58 5.81 26.34
C ASN A 204 -2.54 7.31 25.97
N THR A 205 -2.57 7.63 24.67
CA THR A 205 -2.63 9.00 24.13
C THR A 205 -4.04 9.59 24.27
N ASN A 206 -4.18 10.91 24.46
CA ASN A 206 -5.50 11.54 24.48
C ASN A 206 -6.09 11.58 23.06
N PHE A 207 -7.41 11.39 22.89
CA PHE A 207 -8.02 11.39 21.56
C PHE A 207 -7.76 12.68 20.75
N GLY A 208 -7.79 13.84 21.41
CA GLY A 208 -7.51 15.14 20.78
C GLY A 208 -6.04 15.38 20.39
N ASP A 209 -5.12 14.52 20.81
CA ASP A 209 -3.70 14.60 20.39
C ASP A 209 -3.46 13.85 19.07
N LEU A 210 -4.44 13.12 18.52
CA LEU A 210 -4.33 12.31 17.31
C LEU A 210 -4.77 13.09 16.06
N THR A 211 -4.04 12.95 14.94
CA THR A 211 -4.47 13.52 13.66
C THR A 211 -5.68 12.79 13.06
N ALA A 212 -6.40 13.44 12.15
CA ALA A 212 -7.52 12.82 11.43
C ALA A 212 -7.11 11.51 10.73
N GLN A 213 -5.96 11.51 10.03
CA GLN A 213 -5.35 10.32 9.44
C GLN A 213 -5.13 9.22 10.50
N LYS A 214 -4.54 9.56 11.65
CA LYS A 214 -4.25 8.59 12.71
C LYS A 214 -5.52 8.00 13.30
N ILE A 215 -6.56 8.81 13.54
CA ILE A 215 -7.87 8.36 14.02
C ILE A 215 -8.49 7.36 13.03
N TYR A 216 -8.50 7.69 11.72
CA TYR A 216 -9.00 6.78 10.69
C TYR A 216 -8.18 5.48 10.59
N TRP A 217 -6.85 5.56 10.72
CA TRP A 217 -6.00 4.36 10.72
C TRP A 217 -6.24 3.46 11.91
N LEU A 218 -6.41 4.03 13.11
CA LEU A 218 -6.66 3.26 14.32
C LEU A 218 -8.08 2.67 14.32
N SER A 219 -9.09 3.34 13.74
CA SER A 219 -10.46 2.78 13.67
C SER A 219 -10.56 1.53 12.79
N ILE A 220 -9.71 1.41 11.76
CA ILE A 220 -9.53 0.17 11.00
C ILE A 220 -8.66 -0.83 11.77
N GLY A 221 -7.54 -0.39 12.36
CA GLY A 221 -6.58 -1.27 13.04
C GLY A 221 -7.10 -1.96 14.29
N ILE A 222 -8.12 -1.40 14.97
CA ILE A 222 -8.84 -2.11 16.06
C ILE A 222 -9.74 -3.23 15.56
N ALA A 223 -10.06 -3.26 14.27
CA ALA A 223 -10.89 -4.26 13.60
C ALA A 223 -10.06 -4.99 12.52
N PRO A 224 -9.00 -5.75 12.89
CA PRO A 224 -8.02 -6.30 11.95
C PRO A 224 -8.64 -7.20 10.88
N TRP A 225 -9.72 -7.93 11.19
CA TRP A 225 -10.44 -8.74 10.19
C TRP A 225 -11.16 -7.90 9.11
N TYR A 226 -11.50 -6.64 9.40
CA TYR A 226 -11.99 -5.71 8.38
C TYR A 226 -10.83 -5.23 7.47
N GLU A 227 -9.64 -4.98 8.02
CA GLU A 227 -8.43 -4.73 7.21
C GLU A 227 -8.16 -5.93 6.28
N VAL A 228 -8.14 -7.16 6.82
CA VAL A 228 -8.00 -8.40 6.03
C VAL A 228 -9.06 -8.49 4.93
N PHE A 229 -10.33 -8.21 5.22
CA PHE A 229 -11.41 -8.20 4.23
C PHE A 229 -11.13 -7.22 3.08
N THR A 230 -10.72 -5.99 3.38
CA THR A 230 -10.35 -5.02 2.33
C THR A 230 -9.13 -5.48 1.52
N GLY A 231 -8.17 -6.18 2.15
CA GLY A 231 -7.05 -6.83 1.47
C GLY A 231 -7.49 -7.97 0.54
N VAL A 232 -8.46 -8.80 0.95
CA VAL A 232 -9.05 -9.83 0.09
C VAL A 232 -9.70 -9.21 -1.14
N VAL A 233 -10.46 -8.13 -1.00
CA VAL A 233 -11.09 -7.42 -2.12
C VAL A 233 -10.03 -6.90 -3.11
N GLU A 234 -8.97 -6.28 -2.61
CA GLU A 234 -7.88 -5.73 -3.43
C GLU A 234 -7.07 -6.83 -4.17
N VAL A 235 -6.69 -7.90 -3.47
CA VAL A 235 -5.98 -9.05 -4.08
C VAL A 235 -6.86 -9.76 -5.09
N LEU A 236 -8.15 -9.96 -4.80
CA LEU A 236 -9.11 -10.57 -5.73
C LEU A 236 -9.28 -9.72 -6.98
N ALA A 237 -9.49 -8.41 -6.83
CA ALA A 237 -9.60 -7.48 -7.95
C ALA A 237 -8.38 -7.57 -8.88
N GLY A 238 -7.16 -7.57 -8.31
CA GLY A 238 -5.93 -7.71 -9.06
C GLY A 238 -5.75 -9.08 -9.73
N ALA A 239 -6.07 -10.17 -9.02
CA ALA A 239 -5.99 -11.53 -9.56
C ALA A 239 -6.93 -11.73 -10.76
N LEU A 240 -8.16 -11.20 -10.68
CA LEU A 240 -9.14 -11.23 -11.77
C LEU A 240 -8.66 -10.47 -13.02
N LEU A 241 -7.81 -9.44 -12.87
CA LEU A 241 -7.25 -8.69 -14.01
C LEU A 241 -6.23 -9.50 -14.82
N PHE A 242 -5.60 -10.55 -14.28
CA PHE A 242 -4.71 -11.45 -15.05
C PHE A 242 -5.44 -12.34 -16.06
N PHE A 243 -6.76 -12.51 -15.93
CA PHE A 243 -7.58 -13.35 -16.81
C PHE A 243 -8.49 -12.47 -17.69
N ARG A 244 -8.50 -12.73 -19.01
CA ARG A 244 -9.25 -11.89 -19.97
C ARG A 244 -10.76 -11.93 -19.77
N VAL A 245 -11.27 -13.05 -19.25
CA VAL A 245 -12.70 -13.31 -19.03
C VAL A 245 -13.23 -12.51 -17.84
N THR A 246 -12.46 -12.42 -16.75
CA THR A 246 -12.83 -11.74 -15.51
C THR A 246 -12.37 -10.29 -15.43
N THR A 247 -11.85 -9.73 -16.53
CA THR A 247 -11.33 -8.35 -16.57
C THR A 247 -12.39 -7.31 -16.18
N PHE A 248 -13.65 -7.53 -16.56
CA PHE A 248 -14.75 -6.65 -16.17
C PHE A 248 -14.91 -6.63 -14.64
N TRP A 249 -15.10 -7.79 -14.02
CA TRP A 249 -15.26 -7.93 -12.56
C TRP A 249 -14.06 -7.39 -11.78
N GLY A 250 -12.84 -7.71 -12.21
CA GLY A 250 -11.62 -7.17 -11.61
C GLY A 250 -11.53 -5.65 -11.71
N ALA A 251 -11.94 -5.05 -12.83
CA ALA A 251 -11.97 -3.60 -13.00
C ALA A 251 -13.09 -2.92 -12.21
N VAL A 252 -14.28 -3.53 -12.07
CA VAL A 252 -15.37 -3.00 -11.23
C VAL A 252 -14.97 -3.00 -9.76
N LEU A 253 -14.44 -4.12 -9.25
CA LEU A 253 -13.98 -4.21 -7.86
C LEU A 253 -12.83 -3.23 -7.59
N LEU A 254 -11.87 -3.14 -8.50
CA LEU A 254 -10.75 -2.19 -8.39
C LEU A 254 -11.24 -0.73 -8.42
N PHE A 255 -12.18 -0.38 -9.31
CA PHE A 255 -12.71 0.98 -9.39
C PHE A 255 -13.47 1.35 -8.12
N GLY A 256 -14.41 0.50 -7.69
CA GLY A 256 -15.26 0.76 -6.51
C GLY A 256 -14.45 0.90 -5.22
N ALA A 257 -13.56 -0.06 -4.93
CA ALA A 257 -12.75 -0.02 -3.72
C ALA A 257 -11.76 1.17 -3.71
N LEU A 258 -11.12 1.48 -4.85
CA LEU A 258 -10.08 2.52 -4.87
C LEU A 258 -10.68 3.92 -4.98
N ALA A 259 -11.87 4.10 -5.55
CA ALA A 259 -12.57 5.39 -5.56
C ALA A 259 -12.96 5.83 -4.14
N ASP A 260 -13.44 4.90 -3.31
CA ASP A 260 -13.68 5.17 -1.88
C ASP A 260 -12.38 5.52 -1.15
N ILE A 261 -11.30 4.74 -1.35
CA ILE A 261 -9.99 5.02 -0.77
C ILE A 261 -9.44 6.39 -1.21
N VAL A 262 -9.67 6.84 -2.45
CA VAL A 262 -9.32 8.21 -2.90
C VAL A 262 -10.06 9.26 -2.06
N TYR A 263 -11.38 9.10 -1.90
CA TYR A 263 -12.20 10.04 -1.13
C TYR A 263 -11.75 10.10 0.34
N VAL A 264 -11.57 8.94 0.97
CA VAL A 264 -11.05 8.81 2.33
C VAL A 264 -9.68 9.48 2.49
N ASN A 265 -8.76 9.32 1.53
CA ASN A 265 -7.45 9.97 1.60
C ASN A 265 -7.54 11.49 1.53
N PHE A 266 -8.48 12.06 0.77
CA PHE A 266 -8.71 13.51 0.78
C PHE A 266 -9.44 13.98 2.06
N ALA A 267 -10.38 13.20 2.59
CA ALA A 267 -11.17 13.55 3.77
C ALA A 267 -10.36 13.50 5.08
N TYR A 268 -9.40 12.57 5.20
CA TYR A 268 -8.61 12.35 6.41
C TYR A 268 -7.12 12.74 6.27
N ASP A 269 -6.73 13.40 5.17
CA ASP A 269 -5.34 13.75 4.83
C ASP A 269 -4.38 12.54 4.85
N GLY A 270 -4.81 11.45 4.20
CA GLY A 270 -4.13 10.16 4.24
C GLY A 270 -2.86 10.04 3.39
N GLY A 271 -2.57 11.04 2.54
CA GLY A 271 -1.34 11.13 1.75
C GLY A 271 -1.17 10.14 0.59
N VAL A 272 -2.06 9.15 0.41
CA VAL A 272 -1.95 8.10 -0.63
C VAL A 272 -2.90 8.33 -1.82
N HIS A 273 -3.65 9.44 -1.83
CA HIS A 273 -4.65 9.77 -2.89
C HIS A 273 -4.10 9.71 -4.31
N GLY A 274 -2.83 10.09 -4.54
CA GLY A 274 -2.22 10.02 -5.87
C GLY A 274 -2.11 8.58 -6.39
N TYR A 275 -1.70 7.63 -5.55
CA TYR A 275 -1.54 6.23 -5.94
C TYR A 275 -2.86 5.46 -5.98
N SER A 276 -3.84 5.80 -5.13
CA SER A 276 -5.18 5.21 -5.24
C SER A 276 -5.92 5.71 -6.48
N SER A 277 -5.86 7.02 -6.77
CA SER A 277 -6.44 7.62 -8.00
C SER A 277 -5.86 6.99 -9.26
N TYR A 278 -4.58 6.60 -9.24
CA TYR A 278 -3.94 5.95 -10.39
C TYR A 278 -4.64 4.64 -10.77
N PHE A 279 -5.02 3.80 -9.79
CA PHE A 279 -5.78 2.59 -10.08
C PHE A 279 -7.23 2.87 -10.46
N VAL A 280 -7.84 3.94 -9.97
CA VAL A 280 -9.17 4.41 -10.44
C VAL A 280 -9.10 4.80 -11.92
N LEU A 281 -8.05 5.51 -12.34
CA LEU A 281 -7.81 5.87 -13.74
C LEU A 281 -7.57 4.64 -14.63
N LEU A 282 -6.73 3.69 -14.18
CA LEU A 282 -6.47 2.45 -14.95
C LEU A 282 -7.72 1.56 -15.04
N SER A 283 -8.45 1.36 -13.95
CA SER A 283 -9.68 0.56 -13.94
C SER A 283 -10.79 1.23 -14.75
N GLY A 284 -10.97 2.55 -14.63
CA GLY A 284 -11.89 3.34 -15.46
C GLY A 284 -11.61 3.17 -16.95
N PHE A 285 -10.34 3.24 -17.39
CA PHE A 285 -9.96 2.96 -18.77
C PHE A 285 -10.35 1.53 -19.23
N LEU A 286 -10.22 0.54 -18.37
CA LEU A 286 -10.64 -0.83 -18.69
C LEU A 286 -12.16 -0.96 -18.78
N LEU A 287 -12.91 -0.19 -17.97
CA LEU A 287 -14.37 -0.15 -17.97
C LEU A 287 -14.97 0.56 -19.19
N ILE A 288 -14.28 1.54 -19.79
CA ILE A 288 -14.67 2.18 -21.07
C ILE A 288 -14.93 1.14 -22.17
N TYR A 289 -14.23 0.00 -22.15
CA TYR A 289 -14.46 -1.08 -23.12
C TYR A 289 -15.84 -1.72 -23.03
N TYR A 290 -16.42 -1.77 -21.83
CA TYR A 290 -17.67 -2.45 -21.53
C TYR A 290 -18.86 -1.47 -21.46
N ILE A 291 -18.61 -0.16 -21.32
CA ILE A 291 -19.65 0.85 -21.01
C ILE A 291 -20.81 0.88 -22.01
N LYS A 292 -20.52 0.72 -23.31
CA LYS A 292 -21.54 0.68 -24.37
C LYS A 292 -22.50 -0.50 -24.18
N ASP A 293 -21.93 -1.66 -23.83
CA ASP A 293 -22.68 -2.90 -23.74
C ASP A 293 -23.48 -2.94 -22.43
N ILE A 294 -22.89 -2.45 -21.34
CA ILE A 294 -23.59 -2.22 -20.06
C ILE A 294 -24.75 -1.23 -20.23
N TYR A 295 -24.55 -0.12 -20.94
CA TYR A 295 -25.61 0.86 -21.19
C TYR A 295 -26.75 0.27 -22.05
N ASN A 296 -26.42 -0.48 -23.12
CA ASN A 296 -27.43 -1.14 -23.93
C ASN A 296 -28.21 -2.19 -23.13
N LEU A 297 -27.55 -2.96 -22.26
CA LEU A 297 -28.17 -4.02 -21.46
C LEU A 297 -29.00 -3.48 -20.29
N LEU A 298 -28.44 -2.60 -19.46
CA LEU A 298 -29.05 -2.16 -18.20
C LEU A 298 -29.92 -0.90 -18.31
N ILE A 299 -29.65 -0.02 -19.28
CA ILE A 299 -30.37 1.27 -19.41
C ILE A 299 -31.31 1.30 -20.62
N ARG A 300 -30.98 0.57 -21.69
CA ARG A 300 -31.84 0.45 -22.88
C ARG A 300 -32.58 -0.88 -22.96
N GLU A 301 -32.32 -1.80 -22.03
CA GLU A 301 -32.95 -3.12 -21.92
C GLU A 301 -32.86 -3.95 -23.22
N ARG A 302 -31.75 -3.81 -23.97
CA ARG A 302 -31.52 -4.51 -25.23
C ARG A 302 -30.66 -5.73 -25.04
N LEU A 303 -31.06 -6.84 -25.65
CA LEU A 303 -30.21 -8.02 -25.81
C LEU A 303 -28.86 -7.59 -26.38
N THR A 304 -27.82 -7.78 -25.57
CA THR A 304 -26.47 -7.33 -25.87
C THR A 304 -25.54 -8.53 -25.78
N ILE A 305 -25.07 -9.00 -26.93
CA ILE A 305 -24.13 -10.12 -27.04
C ILE A 305 -22.72 -9.52 -27.13
N PRO A 306 -21.86 -9.67 -26.10
CA PRO A 306 -20.54 -9.03 -26.09
C PRO A 306 -19.62 -9.63 -27.15
N ASN A 307 -19.23 -8.83 -28.14
CA ASN A 307 -18.31 -9.24 -29.20
C ASN A 307 -16.95 -8.54 -29.06
N TYR A 308 -16.03 -9.21 -28.37
CA TYR A 308 -14.75 -8.64 -27.98
C TYR A 308 -13.58 -9.25 -28.75
N PHE A 309 -12.80 -8.40 -29.40
CA PHE A 309 -11.61 -8.81 -30.15
C PHE A 309 -10.57 -9.47 -29.24
N ALA A 310 -10.14 -10.67 -29.64
CA ALA A 310 -9.01 -11.36 -29.04
C ALA A 310 -8.18 -12.03 -30.15
N PRO A 311 -6.86 -11.81 -30.21
CA PRO A 311 -5.99 -12.46 -31.18
C PRO A 311 -5.87 -13.96 -30.88
N THR A 312 -5.75 -14.74 -31.96
CA THR A 312 -5.35 -16.15 -31.93
C THR A 312 -3.82 -16.23 -31.89
N PHE A 313 -3.29 -17.07 -31.00
CA PHE A 313 -1.85 -17.33 -30.88
C PHE A 313 -1.60 -18.81 -31.12
N THR A 314 -0.59 -19.12 -31.94
CA THR A 314 -0.20 -20.50 -32.27
C THR A 314 1.31 -20.70 -32.05
N GLY A 315 1.73 -21.95 -31.89
CA GLY A 315 3.14 -22.32 -31.69
C GLY A 315 3.79 -21.56 -30.52
N TRP A 316 4.98 -21.00 -30.76
CA TRP A 316 5.79 -20.32 -29.75
C TRP A 316 5.06 -19.16 -29.05
N GLN A 317 4.15 -18.45 -29.74
CA GLN A 317 3.40 -17.33 -29.16
C GLN A 317 2.42 -17.80 -28.07
N GLN A 318 1.82 -18.97 -28.24
CA GLN A 318 0.94 -19.57 -27.24
C GLN A 318 1.72 -19.93 -25.97
N TYR A 319 2.88 -20.57 -26.13
CA TYR A 319 3.76 -20.93 -25.02
C TYR A 319 4.31 -19.68 -24.30
N GLY A 320 4.80 -18.68 -25.04
CA GLY A 320 5.29 -17.42 -24.46
C GLY A 320 4.22 -16.68 -23.66
N ARG A 321 2.98 -16.60 -24.18
CA ARG A 321 1.84 -16.02 -23.46
C ARG A 321 1.50 -16.78 -22.17
N ILE A 322 1.52 -18.12 -22.20
CA ILE A 322 1.24 -18.94 -21.03
C ILE A 322 2.37 -18.78 -20.01
N GLY A 323 3.64 -18.92 -20.43
CA GLY A 323 4.82 -18.76 -19.58
C GLY A 323 4.87 -17.42 -18.87
N LEU A 324 4.74 -16.30 -19.59
CA LEU A 324 4.76 -14.95 -18.99
C LEU A 324 3.62 -14.75 -17.98
N LYS A 325 2.42 -15.27 -18.28
CA LYS A 325 1.29 -15.20 -17.36
C LYS A 325 1.53 -16.04 -16.10
N THR A 326 1.97 -17.28 -16.25
CA THR A 326 2.27 -18.18 -15.14
C THR A 326 3.39 -17.62 -14.26
N LEU A 327 4.44 -17.07 -14.87
CA LEU A 327 5.53 -16.39 -14.15
C LEU A 327 5.02 -15.18 -13.36
N THR A 328 4.18 -14.33 -13.97
CA THR A 328 3.58 -13.16 -13.29
C THR A 328 2.74 -13.60 -12.08
N ILE A 329 1.91 -14.64 -12.23
CA ILE A 329 1.10 -15.19 -11.15
C ILE A 329 1.98 -15.79 -10.05
N GLY A 330 3.00 -16.58 -10.41
CA GLY A 330 3.93 -17.17 -9.45
C GLY A 330 4.68 -16.11 -8.63
N LEU A 331 5.22 -15.08 -9.28
CA LEU A 331 5.92 -13.99 -8.61
C LEU A 331 4.99 -13.15 -7.73
N PHE A 332 3.90 -12.62 -8.28
CA PHE A 332 3.10 -11.61 -7.59
C PHE A 332 1.96 -12.15 -6.73
N LEU A 333 1.47 -13.38 -6.93
CA LEU A 333 0.45 -13.98 -6.06
C LEU A 333 1.00 -15.03 -5.10
N VAL A 334 2.05 -15.77 -5.46
CA VAL A 334 2.58 -16.86 -4.61
C VAL A 334 3.82 -16.42 -3.84
N LEU A 335 4.89 -16.01 -4.54
CA LEU A 335 6.15 -15.62 -3.91
C LEU A 335 6.01 -14.35 -3.07
N LEU A 336 5.36 -13.30 -3.59
CA LEU A 336 5.12 -12.08 -2.82
C LEU A 336 4.19 -12.32 -1.61
N PHE A 337 3.20 -13.21 -1.71
CA PHE A 337 2.38 -13.60 -0.54
C PHE A 337 3.23 -14.25 0.55
N TRP A 338 4.09 -15.21 0.17
CA TRP A 338 5.00 -15.88 1.09
C TRP A 338 5.96 -14.88 1.77
N LEU A 339 6.58 -13.99 1.00
CA LEU A 339 7.48 -12.96 1.54
C LEU A 339 6.75 -11.98 2.48
N GLN A 340 5.51 -11.59 2.16
CA GLN A 340 4.67 -10.75 3.03
C GLN A 340 4.25 -11.48 4.31
N TYR A 341 3.92 -12.78 4.24
CA TYR A 341 3.63 -13.60 5.42
C TYR A 341 4.84 -13.70 6.35
N VAL A 342 6.03 -13.97 5.79
CA VAL A 342 7.30 -14.00 6.53
C VAL A 342 7.57 -12.64 7.19
N ASN A 343 7.41 -11.54 6.45
CA ASN A 343 7.58 -10.19 7.00
C ASN A 343 6.59 -9.89 8.14
N PHE A 344 5.29 -10.13 7.94
CA PHE A 344 4.26 -9.99 8.97
C PHE A 344 4.57 -10.78 10.24
N ARG A 345 5.07 -12.02 10.09
CA ARG A 345 5.32 -12.92 11.22
C ARG A 345 6.60 -12.62 12.00
N TYR A 346 7.64 -12.11 11.33
CA TYR A 346 9.02 -12.08 11.85
C TYR A 346 9.77 -10.75 11.68
N ASP A 347 9.35 -9.86 10.78
CA ASP A 347 9.99 -8.53 10.58
C ASP A 347 8.98 -7.41 10.25
N PRO A 348 8.09 -7.02 11.18
CA PRO A 348 6.88 -6.26 10.84
C PRO A 348 7.09 -4.87 10.19
N TYR A 349 6.35 -4.60 9.11
CA TYR A 349 6.34 -3.35 8.33
C TYR A 349 6.48 -2.03 9.12
N LYS A 350 5.68 -1.87 10.19
CA LYS A 350 5.49 -0.61 10.93
C LYS A 350 5.87 -0.69 12.41
N GLN A 351 6.23 -1.87 12.91
CA GLN A 351 6.58 -2.11 14.31
C GLN A 351 8.03 -2.65 14.38
N PRO A 352 8.84 -2.21 15.36
CA PRO A 352 10.14 -2.81 15.62
C PRO A 352 10.08 -4.34 15.73
N ALA A 353 10.92 -5.06 14.99
CA ALA A 353 10.98 -6.52 15.04
C ALA A 353 11.69 -7.06 16.29
N GLN A 354 12.59 -6.27 16.90
CA GLN A 354 13.32 -6.63 18.09
C GLN A 354 12.40 -6.75 19.31
N LYS A 355 12.53 -7.86 20.05
CA LYS A 355 11.75 -8.11 21.27
C LYS A 355 12.16 -7.13 22.38
N GLY A 356 11.17 -6.60 23.11
CA GLY A 356 11.40 -5.83 24.33
C GLY A 356 11.72 -6.74 25.52
N ILE A 357 12.43 -6.22 26.53
CA ILE A 357 12.76 -6.95 27.77
C ILE A 357 11.48 -7.38 28.48
N LYS A 358 11.29 -8.68 28.71
CA LYS A 358 10.01 -9.30 29.10
C LYS A 358 9.50 -8.78 30.44
N GLU A 359 10.42 -8.59 31.38
CA GLU A 359 10.21 -8.09 32.74
C GLU A 359 9.80 -6.60 32.76
N LEU A 360 10.07 -5.85 31.69
CA LEU A 360 9.73 -4.44 31.60
C LEU A 360 8.40 -4.18 30.91
N ARG A 361 7.84 -5.13 30.14
CA ARG A 361 6.66 -4.91 29.28
C ARG A 361 5.40 -4.55 30.08
N GLY A 362 4.71 -3.49 29.70
CA GLY A 362 3.42 -3.09 30.27
C GLY A 362 3.28 -1.58 30.52
N ASN A 363 2.21 -1.22 31.22
CA ASN A 363 1.89 0.15 31.63
C ASN A 363 2.31 0.42 33.07
N TYR A 364 2.83 1.62 33.32
CA TYR A 364 3.39 2.02 34.60
C TYR A 364 2.95 3.42 35.02
N ASN A 365 2.60 3.56 36.29
CA ASN A 365 2.46 4.84 36.95
C ASN A 365 3.83 5.30 37.43
N VAL A 366 4.14 6.59 37.22
CA VAL A 366 5.40 7.18 37.68
C VAL A 366 5.22 7.69 39.12
N THR A 367 5.39 6.80 40.09
CA THR A 367 5.13 7.09 41.51
C THR A 367 6.22 7.95 42.13
N GLU A 368 7.46 7.81 41.69
CA GLU A 368 8.58 8.67 42.11
C GLU A 368 9.34 9.20 40.88
N PHE A 369 9.75 10.46 40.91
CA PHE A 369 10.57 11.08 39.88
C PHE A 369 11.53 12.08 40.51
N ARG A 370 12.84 11.87 40.34
CA ARG A 370 13.88 12.84 40.74
C ARG A 370 14.72 13.25 39.54
N LEU A 371 15.04 14.54 39.48
CA LEU A 371 15.94 15.14 38.50
C LEU A 371 17.06 15.86 39.26
N ASN A 372 18.32 15.54 38.97
CA ASN A 372 19.49 16.06 39.68
C ASN A 372 19.39 15.89 41.21
N GLY A 373 18.94 14.70 41.63
CA GLY A 373 18.71 14.32 43.02
C GLY A 373 17.46 14.93 43.66
N LYS A 374 16.87 15.99 43.08
CA LYS A 374 15.69 16.67 43.59
C LYS A 374 14.41 15.96 43.13
N GLU A 375 13.55 15.59 44.07
CA GLU A 375 12.23 15.05 43.77
C GLU A 375 11.31 16.09 43.12
N LEU A 376 10.61 15.68 42.06
CA LEU A 376 9.54 16.43 41.41
C LEU A 376 8.20 15.74 41.72
N PRO A 377 7.35 16.32 42.59
CA PRO A 377 6.06 15.73 42.94
C PRO A 377 5.16 15.64 41.69
N TYR A 378 4.17 14.76 41.72
CA TYR A 378 3.25 14.60 40.60
C TYR A 378 2.50 15.90 40.30
N SER A 379 2.60 16.35 39.04
CA SER A 379 1.81 17.45 38.49
C SER A 379 1.44 17.12 37.04
N PRO A 380 0.15 17.19 36.66
CA PRO A 380 -0.28 16.97 35.27
C PRO A 380 0.15 18.12 34.34
N LEU A 381 0.65 19.23 34.89
CA LEU A 381 1.11 20.40 34.15
C LEU A 381 2.63 20.45 33.95
N ASP A 382 3.39 19.53 34.56
CA ASP A 382 4.85 19.51 34.48
C ASP A 382 5.36 19.05 33.10
N SER A 383 6.25 19.85 32.49
CA SER A 383 6.77 19.65 31.14
C SER A 383 8.00 18.74 31.05
N VAL A 384 8.52 18.28 32.20
CA VAL A 384 9.72 17.44 32.34
C VAL A 384 9.40 16.13 33.06
N ARG A 385 8.61 16.18 34.14
CA ARG A 385 8.24 14.99 34.92
C ARG A 385 7.40 14.03 34.08
N TRP A 386 7.83 12.78 34.01
CA TRP A 386 7.04 11.73 33.37
C TRP A 386 5.77 11.48 34.20
N GLN A 387 4.61 11.40 33.54
CA GLN A 387 3.30 11.16 34.18
C GLN A 387 2.98 9.66 34.22
N GLN A 388 3.17 8.99 33.08
CA GLN A 388 3.00 7.56 32.86
C GLN A 388 4.15 7.08 31.96
N ALA A 389 4.50 5.79 32.06
CA ALA A 389 5.45 5.13 31.17
C ALA A 389 4.88 3.80 30.66
N THR A 390 5.31 3.40 29.46
CA THR A 390 4.83 2.18 28.80
C THR A 390 5.98 1.54 28.03
N PHE A 391 6.31 0.29 28.35
CA PHE A 391 7.19 -0.53 27.53
C PHE A 391 6.33 -1.45 26.65
N GLU A 392 6.54 -1.38 25.35
CA GLU A 392 5.84 -2.24 24.38
C GLU A 392 6.41 -3.68 24.41
N ASN A 393 5.78 -4.58 23.65
CA ASN A 393 6.30 -5.95 23.45
C ASN A 393 7.62 -5.99 22.66
N TRP A 394 7.96 -4.89 22.01
CA TRP A 394 9.17 -4.66 21.22
C TRP A 394 10.07 -3.60 21.87
N THR A 395 11.19 -3.24 21.23
CA THR A 395 12.20 -2.27 21.70
C THR A 395 11.72 -0.81 21.67
N THR A 396 10.60 -0.51 22.34
CA THR A 396 10.08 0.86 22.46
C THR A 396 9.59 1.15 23.88
N LEU A 397 10.08 2.26 24.42
CA LEU A 397 9.59 2.91 25.64
C LEU A 397 8.83 4.17 25.21
N THR A 398 7.61 4.36 25.71
CA THR A 398 6.91 5.64 25.62
C THR A 398 6.65 6.22 26.99
N PHE A 399 6.64 7.54 27.12
CA PHE A 399 6.26 8.22 28.37
C PHE A 399 5.57 9.56 28.07
N LYS A 400 4.70 10.00 28.97
CA LYS A 400 3.94 11.25 28.83
C LYS A 400 4.53 12.37 29.67
N VAL A 401 4.67 13.55 29.10
CA VAL A 401 5.00 14.83 29.78
C VAL A 401 3.99 15.91 29.36
N ASN A 402 3.86 17.02 30.08
CA ASN A 402 3.06 18.16 29.62
C ASN A 402 3.88 19.09 28.70
N LYS A 403 4.36 18.55 27.58
CA LYS A 403 5.12 19.31 26.57
C LYS A 403 4.83 18.77 25.18
N PRO A 404 4.29 19.58 24.25
CA PRO A 404 3.99 19.10 22.90
C PRO A 404 5.26 18.64 22.18
N VAL A 405 5.16 17.50 21.48
CA VAL A 405 6.17 17.04 20.53
C VAL A 405 5.89 17.60 19.14
N GLU A 406 6.93 17.78 18.33
CA GLU A 406 6.77 18.12 16.92
C GLU A 406 6.12 16.94 16.17
N LEU A 407 5.09 17.25 15.38
CA LEU A 407 4.24 16.26 14.74
C LEU A 407 4.94 15.62 13.54
N ASP A 408 5.00 14.28 13.53
CA ASP A 408 5.41 13.52 12.35
C ASP A 408 4.19 13.19 11.48
N LEU A 409 4.19 13.72 10.25
CA LEU A 409 3.20 13.50 9.19
C LEU A 409 3.67 12.46 8.17
N SER A 410 4.61 11.58 8.53
CA SER A 410 4.96 10.41 7.71
C SER A 410 3.85 9.35 7.72
N ASN A 411 4.15 8.15 7.19
CA ASN A 411 3.25 6.99 7.26
C ASN A 411 3.64 5.96 8.35
N GLY A 412 4.62 6.26 9.21
CA GLY A 412 4.96 5.46 10.40
C GLY A 412 5.87 4.25 10.16
N GLY A 413 6.44 4.11 8.98
CA GLY A 413 7.38 3.04 8.66
C GLY A 413 7.15 2.43 7.29
N GLY A 414 7.81 1.29 7.09
CA GLY A 414 7.68 0.49 5.89
C GLY A 414 8.90 0.52 4.97
N ALA A 415 9.42 1.70 4.64
CA ALA A 415 10.69 1.81 3.92
C ALA A 415 11.94 1.48 4.77
N PRO A 416 12.03 1.89 6.05
CA PRO A 416 13.24 1.65 6.85
C PRO A 416 13.39 0.20 7.32
N MET A 417 14.62 -0.29 7.27
CA MET A 417 15.01 -1.62 7.74
C MET A 417 15.35 -1.60 9.24
N ARG A 418 15.88 -0.50 9.79
CA ARG A 418 16.15 -0.38 11.24
C ARG A 418 14.92 -0.06 12.05
N ASP A 419 14.80 -0.73 13.19
CA ASP A 419 13.69 -0.59 14.13
C ASP A 419 13.52 0.83 14.71
N ILE A 420 14.63 1.54 14.93
CA ILE A 420 14.62 2.96 15.37
C ILE A 420 13.91 3.90 14.38
N ASN A 421 13.83 3.50 13.11
CA ASN A 421 13.19 4.25 12.03
C ASN A 421 11.75 3.75 11.74
N ARG A 422 11.25 2.76 12.48
CA ARG A 422 9.83 2.36 12.47
C ARG A 422 9.08 3.19 13.51
N THR A 423 8.28 4.15 13.03
CA THR A 423 7.77 5.29 13.80
C THR A 423 6.25 5.29 14.01
N PHE A 424 5.56 4.18 13.78
CA PHE A 424 4.09 4.17 13.84
C PHE A 424 3.51 4.59 15.19
N GLU A 425 4.24 4.43 16.31
CA GLU A 425 3.78 4.87 17.63
C GLU A 425 3.82 6.40 17.82
N LEU A 426 4.61 7.14 17.02
CA LEU A 426 4.69 8.62 17.06
C LEU A 426 4.02 9.32 15.86
N THR A 427 3.87 8.63 14.73
CA THR A 427 3.28 9.23 13.53
C THR A 427 1.81 9.56 13.73
N GLY A 428 1.44 10.80 13.43
CA GLY A 428 0.09 11.33 13.67
C GLY A 428 -0.27 11.49 15.15
N VAL A 429 0.74 11.47 16.04
CA VAL A 429 0.58 11.69 17.48
C VAL A 429 1.24 13.02 17.86
N SER A 430 0.44 13.91 18.42
CA SER A 430 0.89 15.16 19.04
C SER A 430 0.80 15.05 20.57
N GLY A 431 0.49 16.14 21.27
CA GLY A 431 0.57 16.18 22.73
C GLY A 431 1.98 15.85 23.22
N GLY A 432 2.10 15.37 24.46
CA GLY A 432 3.41 15.09 25.07
C GLY A 432 3.79 13.63 25.21
N GLN A 433 3.31 12.77 24.30
CA GLN A 433 3.72 11.37 24.24
C GLN A 433 5.10 11.27 23.57
N ARG A 434 6.14 11.01 24.37
CA ARG A 434 7.52 10.76 23.91
C ARG A 434 7.69 9.30 23.55
N VAL A 435 8.46 9.01 22.50
CA VAL A 435 8.65 7.65 21.97
C VAL A 435 10.14 7.41 21.73
N PHE A 436 10.73 6.48 22.50
CA PHE A 436 12.14 6.12 22.44
C PHE A 436 12.30 4.67 22.01
N TYR A 437 13.18 4.43 21.04
CA TYR A 437 13.76 3.12 20.77
C TYR A 437 14.82 2.82 21.84
N TYR A 438 15.04 1.55 22.19
CA TYR A 438 16.13 1.19 23.11
C TYR A 438 16.90 -0.05 22.65
N GLU A 439 18.22 -0.01 22.84
CA GLU A 439 19.08 -1.18 22.86
C GLU A 439 19.34 -1.57 24.32
N ALA A 440 19.15 -2.84 24.66
CA ALA A 440 19.28 -3.32 26.02
C ALA A 440 20.54 -4.17 26.19
N ASP A 441 21.35 -3.83 27.18
CA ASP A 441 22.32 -4.72 27.80
C ASP A 441 21.60 -5.47 28.95
N PRO A 442 21.21 -6.74 28.75
CA PRO A 442 20.50 -7.51 29.76
C PRO A 442 21.42 -8.03 30.88
N VAL A 443 22.75 -7.98 30.71
CA VAL A 443 23.74 -8.49 31.67
C VAL A 443 24.04 -7.45 32.73
N HIS A 444 24.23 -6.19 32.33
CA HIS A 444 24.46 -5.05 33.23
C HIS A 444 23.17 -4.31 33.59
N HIS A 445 22.03 -4.75 33.05
CA HIS A 445 20.72 -4.12 33.18
C HIS A 445 20.73 -2.62 32.79
N VAL A 446 21.20 -2.32 31.57
CA VAL A 446 21.25 -0.95 31.04
C VAL A 446 20.46 -0.84 29.73
N LEU A 447 19.66 0.22 29.61
CA LEU A 447 18.97 0.62 28.39
C LEU A 447 19.66 1.83 27.77
N TYR A 448 20.07 1.70 26.51
CA TYR A 448 20.59 2.76 25.68
C TYR A 448 19.46 3.26 24.78
N LEU A 449 18.84 4.38 25.17
CA LEU A 449 17.63 4.88 24.52
C LEU A 449 17.94 5.98 23.51
N GLN A 450 17.20 5.99 22.40
CA GLN A 450 17.25 7.03 21.39
C GLN A 450 15.83 7.51 21.04
N ASP A 451 15.62 8.82 21.02
CA ASP A 451 14.33 9.41 20.66
C ASP A 451 14.02 9.08 19.20
N LYS A 452 12.87 8.43 18.95
CA LYS A 452 12.42 8.12 17.60
C LYS A 452 12.03 9.42 16.87
N ASN A 453 11.58 10.46 17.58
CA ASN A 453 11.20 11.75 17.01
C ASN A 453 12.45 12.64 16.79
N ARG A 454 12.68 13.10 15.55
CA ARG A 454 13.77 14.02 15.19
C ARG A 454 13.29 15.46 14.94
N GLY A 455 12.05 15.76 15.29
CA GLY A 455 11.38 17.01 14.96
C GLY A 455 11.18 17.19 13.46
N ALA A 456 11.26 18.42 12.97
CA ALA A 456 11.18 18.80 11.56
C ALA A 456 12.16 18.01 10.67
N ARG A 457 13.25 17.46 11.24
CA ARG A 457 14.21 16.60 10.53
C ARG A 457 13.68 15.21 10.20
N ASN A 458 12.53 14.80 10.76
CA ASN A 458 11.77 13.65 10.26
C ASN A 458 11.32 13.91 8.80
N ALA A 459 10.94 15.15 8.46
CA ALA A 459 10.59 15.52 7.09
C ALA A 459 11.82 15.69 6.19
N GLU A 460 12.97 16.12 6.73
CA GLU A 460 14.23 16.22 5.98
C GLU A 460 14.80 14.84 5.62
N ASN A 461 14.60 13.83 6.46
CA ASN A 461 15.14 12.48 6.23
C ASN A 461 14.35 11.64 5.19
N ARG A 462 13.61 12.30 4.28
CA ARG A 462 13.03 11.73 3.03
C ARG A 462 14.07 11.16 2.06
N GLU A 463 15.37 11.26 2.38
CA GLU A 463 16.44 10.49 1.72
C GLU A 463 16.50 9.02 2.18
N PHE A 464 16.06 8.70 3.41
CA PHE A 464 16.14 7.34 4.00
C PHE A 464 14.80 6.80 4.51
N LEU A 465 13.86 7.68 4.88
CA LEU A 465 12.44 7.38 4.71
C LEU A 465 12.27 7.26 3.19
N GLY A 466 12.31 6.02 2.70
CA GLY A 466 12.71 5.72 1.33
C GLY A 466 11.96 6.54 0.29
N ASN A 467 12.67 6.81 -0.82
CA ASN A 467 12.17 7.34 -2.09
C ASN A 467 10.64 7.35 -2.13
N ASN A 468 10.05 8.54 -2.26
CA ASN A 468 8.63 8.97 -2.12
C ASN A 468 7.50 8.03 -2.65
N ARG A 469 7.85 6.87 -3.22
CA ARG A 469 7.07 5.65 -3.51
C ARG A 469 6.06 5.28 -2.43
N ASP A 470 6.39 5.40 -1.13
CA ASP A 470 5.44 5.10 -0.06
C ASP A 470 4.19 6.02 -0.08
N LEU A 471 4.29 7.21 -0.71
CA LEU A 471 3.17 8.13 -1.01
C LEU A 471 2.79 8.18 -2.52
N GLY A 472 3.42 7.34 -3.35
CA GLY A 472 3.24 7.33 -4.81
C GLY A 472 3.91 8.50 -5.54
N GLY A 473 4.68 9.33 -4.84
CA GLY A 473 5.48 10.38 -5.45
C GLY A 473 6.83 9.86 -5.93
N THR A 474 7.40 10.51 -6.93
CA THR A 474 8.77 10.23 -7.41
C THR A 474 9.71 11.34 -6.97
N ASN A 475 10.94 10.98 -6.63
CA ASN A 475 11.99 11.95 -6.34
C ASN A 475 13.13 11.81 -7.36
N GLU A 476 13.20 12.77 -8.27
CA GLU A 476 14.42 13.20 -8.95
C GLU A 476 14.47 14.71 -8.72
N GLY A 477 15.47 15.19 -7.96
CA GLY A 477 15.43 16.57 -7.48
C GLY A 477 16.36 16.90 -6.31
N GLY A 478 17.59 16.42 -6.33
CA GLY A 478 18.63 16.85 -5.38
C GLY A 478 19.09 18.29 -5.66
N ALA A 479 18.29 19.29 -5.29
CA ALA A 479 18.66 20.70 -5.36
C ALA A 479 18.15 21.48 -4.14
N ARG A 480 19.06 22.22 -3.49
CA ARG A 480 18.81 23.02 -2.28
C ARG A 480 17.81 24.15 -2.58
N ASP A 481 16.56 24.01 -2.14
CA ASP A 481 15.57 25.09 -2.23
C ASP A 481 15.43 25.82 -0.88
N ARG A 482 16.05 27.00 -0.79
CA ARG A 482 15.89 27.92 0.35
C ARG A 482 14.71 28.84 0.08
N SER A 483 13.49 28.36 0.29
CA SER A 483 12.32 29.23 0.26
C SER A 483 12.39 30.24 1.41
N ARG A 484 12.68 31.50 1.08
CA ARG A 484 12.54 32.64 1.99
C ARG A 484 11.05 32.87 2.23
N GLY A 485 10.61 32.82 3.49
CA GLY A 485 9.29 33.31 3.85
C GLY A 485 9.19 34.81 3.62
N GLU A 486 8.24 35.24 2.79
CA GLU A 486 7.89 36.66 2.65
C GLU A 486 7.13 37.13 3.90
N GLY A 487 7.88 37.71 4.84
CA GLY A 487 7.31 38.45 5.97
C GLY A 487 6.65 39.74 5.49
N ARG A 488 5.44 40.01 6.01
CA ARG A 488 4.69 41.25 5.74
C ARG A 488 5.49 42.50 6.13
N ARG A 489 5.25 43.59 5.38
CA ARG A 489 5.82 44.92 5.61
C ARG A 489 5.56 45.43 7.03
N GLY A 490 6.58 46.01 7.64
CA GLY A 490 6.55 46.86 8.84
C GLY A 490 7.71 47.86 8.75
N GLU A 491 7.49 49.10 9.16
CA GLU A 491 8.33 50.26 8.80
C GLU A 491 9.63 50.43 9.61
N ASP A 492 10.55 51.19 9.00
CA ASP A 492 11.54 52.08 9.58
C ASP A 492 12.47 51.63 10.73
N ARG A 493 13.78 51.60 10.42
CA ARG A 493 14.70 52.73 10.72
C ARG A 493 16.07 52.58 10.04
N ARG A 494 16.69 53.72 9.73
CA ARG A 494 18.06 53.81 9.16
C ARG A 494 19.10 53.52 10.24
N GLY A 495 20.20 52.84 9.89
CA GLY A 495 21.31 52.56 10.80
C GLY A 495 22.55 51.99 10.11
N GLU A 496 23.45 52.88 9.73
CA GLU A 496 24.89 52.75 9.40
C GLU A 496 25.51 51.43 8.90
N ASP A 497 26.20 51.54 7.75
CA ASP A 497 27.23 50.59 7.31
C ASP A 497 28.38 50.45 8.32
N ARG A 498 28.65 49.21 8.77
CA ARG A 498 30.00 48.80 9.17
C ARG A 498 30.37 47.45 8.57
N ARG A 499 31.36 47.47 7.67
CA ARG A 499 31.98 46.26 7.12
C ARG A 499 32.73 45.54 8.24
N GLY A 500 32.32 44.31 8.53
CA GLY A 500 33.07 43.37 9.38
C GLY A 500 33.24 42.04 8.63
N GLU A 501 34.48 41.68 8.32
CA GLU A 501 34.80 40.41 7.65
C GLU A 501 34.64 39.22 8.61
N GLY A 502 33.39 38.78 8.81
CA GLY A 502 33.06 37.57 9.53
C GLY A 502 33.15 36.34 8.63
N ARG A 503 34.26 35.61 8.66
CA ARG A 503 34.38 34.28 8.03
C ARG A 503 33.22 33.39 8.46
N ARG A 504 32.32 33.05 7.53
CA ARG A 504 31.42 31.90 7.71
C ARG A 504 32.29 30.65 7.75
N LYS A 505 32.42 30.05 8.94
CA LYS A 505 32.91 28.68 9.07
C LYS A 505 31.84 27.77 8.47
N ASP A 506 32.22 26.95 7.50
CA ASP A 506 31.36 25.92 6.97
C ASP A 506 31.18 24.82 8.02
N ASP A 507 29.94 24.60 8.48
CA ASP A 507 29.56 23.44 9.31
C ASP A 507 29.47 22.16 8.44
N ALA A 508 30.54 21.89 7.70
CA ALA A 508 30.83 20.63 7.02
C ALA A 508 31.87 19.85 7.84
N GLY A 509 31.54 19.57 9.12
CA GLY A 509 32.41 18.92 10.08
C GLY A 509 31.81 17.63 10.66
N GLU A 510 32.64 16.58 10.72
CA GLU A 510 32.41 15.31 11.43
C GLU A 510 31.42 14.28 10.83
N SER A 511 31.36 14.12 9.51
CA SER A 511 30.96 12.84 8.92
C SER A 511 32.13 11.85 8.90
N GLY A 512 32.36 11.10 10.00
CA GLY A 512 33.37 10.03 9.99
C GLY A 512 33.86 9.46 11.32
N LYS A 513 33.54 10.06 12.48
CA LYS A 513 33.86 9.44 13.77
C LYS A 513 32.74 8.48 14.19
N PRO A 514 33.04 7.25 14.65
CA PRO A 514 32.04 6.40 15.27
C PRO A 514 31.54 7.07 16.55
N ASP A 515 30.22 7.11 16.69
CA ASP A 515 29.55 7.75 17.81
C ASP A 515 29.56 6.80 19.02
N ASN A 516 30.66 6.83 19.78
CA ASN A 516 30.95 5.91 20.89
C ASN A 516 30.11 6.19 22.17
N TRP A 517 28.84 6.56 22.02
CA TRP A 517 27.94 6.85 23.15
C TRP A 517 27.44 5.58 23.87
N ILE A 518 27.45 4.44 23.18
CA ILE A 518 27.34 3.11 23.79
C ILE A 518 28.77 2.57 23.98
N PRO A 519 29.18 2.15 25.19
CA PRO A 519 30.47 1.52 25.44
C PRO A 519 30.69 0.28 24.56
N LYS A 520 31.95 -0.03 24.22
CA LYS A 520 32.28 -1.18 23.34
C LYS A 520 31.93 -2.52 24.00
N GLU A 521 32.04 -2.56 25.31
CA GLU A 521 31.73 -3.69 26.19
C GLU A 521 30.23 -3.99 26.14
N ALA A 522 29.39 -2.94 26.23
CA ALA A 522 27.96 -3.05 26.08
C ALA A 522 27.56 -3.41 24.63
N LEU A 523 28.20 -2.82 23.61
CA LEU A 523 27.96 -3.19 22.20
C LEU A 523 28.29 -4.66 21.91
N ALA A 524 29.29 -5.24 22.56
CA ALA A 524 29.63 -6.66 22.43
C ALA A 524 28.55 -7.59 23.03
N ILE A 525 27.85 -7.14 24.08
CA ILE A 525 26.73 -7.86 24.71
C ILE A 525 25.43 -7.66 23.92
N ILE A 526 25.15 -6.41 23.52
CA ILE A 526 23.98 -6.03 22.74
C ILE A 526 24.00 -6.76 21.39
N GLY A 527 25.13 -6.73 20.67
CA GLY A 527 25.27 -7.33 19.34
C GLY A 527 24.50 -6.62 18.21
N PRO A 528 24.79 -6.94 16.94
CA PRO A 528 24.17 -6.30 15.78
C PRO A 528 22.67 -6.59 15.63
N GLU A 529 21.93 -5.69 14.97
CA GLU A 529 20.46 -5.76 14.82
C GLU A 529 19.99 -6.84 13.82
N ASP A 530 20.72 -7.06 12.72
CA ASP A 530 20.33 -7.98 11.63
C ASP A 530 20.11 -9.44 12.06
N PRO A 531 21.02 -10.12 12.80
CA PRO A 531 20.86 -11.54 13.13
C PRO A 531 19.90 -11.82 14.30
N LYS A 532 19.28 -10.79 14.90
CA LYS A 532 18.37 -10.96 16.06
C LYS A 532 16.92 -11.28 15.66
N ILE A 533 16.58 -11.18 14.39
CA ILE A 533 15.28 -11.65 13.86
C ILE A 533 15.36 -13.13 13.45
N ASP A 534 14.20 -13.75 13.19
CA ASP A 534 14.15 -15.15 12.75
C ASP A 534 14.91 -15.33 11.41
N PRO A 535 15.79 -16.34 11.27
CA PRO A 535 16.59 -16.54 10.05
C PRO A 535 15.79 -16.56 8.75
N ILE A 536 14.52 -17.02 8.79
CA ILE A 536 13.64 -17.08 7.61
C ILE A 536 13.27 -15.70 7.04
N ALA A 537 13.39 -14.63 7.84
CA ALA A 537 13.12 -13.25 7.44
C ALA A 537 14.38 -12.42 7.16
N ARG A 538 15.57 -13.00 7.29
CA ARG A 538 16.82 -12.35 6.88
C ARG A 538 16.88 -12.28 5.36
N SER A 539 17.27 -11.12 4.83
CA SER A 539 17.27 -10.84 3.40
C SER A 539 18.40 -9.89 3.05
N ALA A 540 18.92 -9.98 1.82
CA ALA A 540 20.03 -9.13 1.37
C ALA A 540 19.67 -7.63 1.44
N ARG A 541 18.41 -7.28 1.16
CA ARG A 541 17.91 -5.90 1.32
C ARG A 541 17.92 -5.46 2.79
N ARG A 542 17.48 -6.28 3.74
CA ARG A 542 17.47 -5.92 5.16
C ARG A 542 18.88 -5.61 5.65
N THR A 543 19.84 -6.50 5.39
CA THR A 543 21.23 -6.32 5.82
C THR A 543 21.84 -5.05 5.20
N LYS A 544 21.75 -4.87 3.87
CA LYS A 544 22.21 -3.64 3.18
C LYS A 544 21.54 -2.37 3.73
N GLY A 545 20.24 -2.42 4.04
CA GLY A 545 19.48 -1.29 4.55
C GLY A 545 19.84 -0.91 5.99
N ILE A 546 20.05 -1.89 6.87
CA ILE A 546 20.55 -1.66 8.24
C ILE A 546 21.91 -0.94 8.19
N ASP A 547 22.84 -1.42 7.36
CA ASP A 547 24.16 -0.81 7.19
C ASP A 547 24.08 0.61 6.61
N ALA A 548 23.18 0.85 5.65
CA ALA A 548 22.96 2.18 5.08
C ALA A 548 22.36 3.17 6.11
N GLU A 549 21.46 2.70 6.97
CA GLU A 549 20.77 3.47 8.02
C GLU A 549 21.60 3.65 9.30
N ASN A 550 22.72 2.94 9.47
CA ASN A 550 23.62 3.04 10.62
C ASN A 550 24.45 4.34 10.69
N ARG A 551 24.25 5.28 9.76
CA ARG A 551 24.96 6.57 9.74
C ARG A 551 24.64 7.41 10.99
N PRO A 552 25.63 8.09 11.62
CA PRO A 552 25.39 8.88 12.81
C PRO A 552 24.33 9.97 12.60
N ALA A 553 23.17 9.80 13.25
CA ALA A 553 22.08 10.77 13.25
C ALA A 553 21.96 11.42 14.63
N LYS A 554 21.92 12.76 14.67
CA LYS A 554 21.69 13.52 15.90
C LYS A 554 20.26 13.26 16.41
N ARG A 555 20.15 12.37 17.40
CA ARG A 555 18.93 12.05 18.17
C ARG A 555 19.17 12.37 19.64
N ASN A 556 18.11 12.73 20.36
CA ASN A 556 18.12 12.79 21.83
C ASN A 556 18.36 11.37 22.38
N ARG A 557 19.11 11.25 23.49
CA ARG A 557 19.58 9.95 24.02
C ARG A 557 19.47 9.89 25.52
N MET A 558 19.19 8.70 26.06
CA MET A 558 19.27 8.44 27.50
C MET A 558 20.07 7.17 27.74
N ILE A 559 20.70 7.07 28.91
CA ILE A 559 21.34 5.83 29.37
C ILE A 559 20.76 5.56 30.75
N LEU A 560 19.89 4.55 30.84
CA LEU A 560 19.14 4.22 32.05
C LEU A 560 19.47 2.80 32.49
N SER A 561 20.14 2.65 33.64
CA SER A 561 20.14 1.36 34.33
C SER A 561 18.74 1.07 34.88
N TYR A 562 18.32 -0.20 34.82
CA TYR A 562 17.03 -0.64 35.30
C TYR A 562 17.17 -1.67 36.43
N THR A 563 16.14 -1.79 37.26
CA THR A 563 16.01 -2.86 38.25
C THR A 563 14.54 -3.25 38.31
N ALA A 564 14.25 -4.49 37.89
CA ALA A 564 12.91 -5.05 37.96
C ALA A 564 12.74 -5.84 39.26
N GLN A 565 11.70 -5.50 40.02
CA GLN A 565 11.28 -6.14 41.26
C GLN A 565 9.92 -6.81 41.06
N ASP A 566 9.61 -7.84 41.85
CA ASP A 566 8.32 -8.52 41.87
C ASP A 566 7.82 -8.96 40.48
N GLY A 567 8.71 -9.58 39.69
CA GLY A 567 8.42 -10.03 38.32
C GLY A 567 8.22 -8.89 37.31
N GLY A 568 8.68 -7.68 37.62
CA GLY A 568 8.48 -6.49 36.81
C GLY A 568 7.27 -5.64 37.20
N ASN A 569 6.59 -5.97 38.31
CA ASN A 569 5.52 -5.14 38.88
C ASN A 569 6.03 -3.81 39.41
N LYS A 570 7.31 -3.74 39.80
CA LYS A 570 7.99 -2.49 40.14
C LYS A 570 9.30 -2.39 39.38
N VAL A 571 9.52 -1.27 38.69
CA VAL A 571 10.73 -1.02 37.90
C VAL A 571 11.35 0.29 38.37
N ILE A 572 12.63 0.26 38.72
CA ILE A 572 13.39 1.45 39.05
C ILE A 572 14.31 1.75 37.86
N LEU A 573 14.21 2.95 37.29
CA LEU A 573 15.11 3.44 36.24
C LEU A 573 16.01 4.53 36.84
N ARG A 574 17.32 4.46 36.62
CA ARG A 574 18.27 5.50 37.06
C ARG A 574 19.42 5.66 36.08
N GLY A 575 19.83 6.90 35.83
CA GLY A 575 20.94 7.18 34.93
C GLY A 575 20.92 8.62 34.43
N ILE A 576 21.13 8.81 33.14
CA ILE A 576 21.25 10.13 32.49
C ILE A 576 20.17 10.28 31.40
N ASN A 577 19.46 11.41 31.41
CA ASN A 577 18.40 11.73 30.45
C ASN A 577 18.92 12.45 29.18
N GLU A 578 18.02 12.95 28.32
CA GLU A 578 18.38 13.63 27.07
C GLU A 578 19.05 15.01 27.23
N THR A 579 18.90 15.66 28.38
CA THR A 579 19.56 16.93 28.71
C THR A 579 20.90 16.75 29.43
N LYS A 580 21.33 15.50 29.62
CA LYS A 580 22.50 15.08 30.43
C LYS A 580 22.35 15.28 31.94
N ASP A 581 21.11 15.47 32.41
CA ASP A 581 20.77 15.50 33.82
C ASP A 581 20.65 14.09 34.39
N SER A 582 20.96 13.94 35.67
CA SER A 582 20.73 12.67 36.36
C SER A 582 19.24 12.49 36.66
N ILE A 583 18.71 11.31 36.35
CA ILE A 583 17.31 10.97 36.49
C ILE A 583 17.15 9.70 37.33
N TYR A 584 16.14 9.68 38.20
CA TYR A 584 15.70 8.51 38.95
C TYR A 584 14.17 8.44 38.88
N VAL A 585 13.63 7.30 38.46
CA VAL A 585 12.20 7.10 38.22
C VAL A 585 11.77 5.77 38.83
N VAL A 586 10.72 5.78 39.65
CA VAL A 586 10.05 4.55 40.10
C VAL A 586 8.76 4.38 39.32
N LEU A 587 8.63 3.20 38.74
CA LEU A 587 7.55 2.78 37.86
C LEU A 587 6.81 1.62 38.52
N ASP A 588 5.58 1.87 38.98
CA ASP A 588 4.72 0.81 39.52
C ASP A 588 3.72 0.37 38.44
N ARG A 589 3.76 -0.91 38.08
CA ARG A 589 2.98 -1.52 36.99
C ARG A 589 1.51 -1.50 37.35
N TYR A 590 0.65 -1.17 36.38
CA TYR A 590 -0.79 -1.28 36.55
C TYR A 590 -1.44 -1.97 35.35
N ASN A 591 -2.47 -2.78 35.62
CA ASN A 591 -3.26 -3.42 34.58
C ASN A 591 -4.37 -2.46 34.11
N ARG A 592 -4.14 -1.75 33.00
CA ARG A 592 -5.16 -0.91 32.36
C ARG A 592 -6.18 -1.79 31.64
N LYS A 593 -7.41 -1.84 32.16
CA LYS A 593 -8.55 -2.44 31.46
C LYS A 593 -8.96 -1.55 30.29
N TYR A 594 -8.46 -1.85 29.10
CA TYR A 594 -8.93 -1.21 27.86
C TYR A 594 -10.33 -1.71 27.50
N ALA A 595 -11.15 -0.84 26.91
CA ALA A 595 -12.46 -1.22 26.36
C ALA A 595 -12.35 -2.00 25.05
N LEU A 596 -11.21 -1.86 24.35
CA LEU A 596 -10.87 -2.62 23.16
C LEU A 596 -10.26 -3.97 23.55
N SER A 597 -10.76 -5.04 22.95
CA SER A 597 -10.16 -6.38 23.02
C SER A 597 -8.83 -6.42 22.24
N GLU A 598 -7.85 -7.17 22.73
CA GLU A 598 -6.62 -7.40 21.97
C GLU A 598 -6.88 -8.02 20.59
N SER A 599 -6.06 -7.63 19.61
CA SER A 599 -6.09 -8.24 18.28
C SER A 599 -5.79 -9.74 18.33
N THR A 600 -6.62 -10.53 17.63
CA THR A 600 -6.36 -11.94 17.33
C THR A 600 -5.28 -12.12 16.25
N LEU A 601 -4.95 -11.07 15.49
CA LEU A 601 -3.90 -11.04 14.48
C LEU A 601 -2.80 -10.07 14.94
N LYS A 602 -1.70 -10.64 15.45
CA LYS A 602 -0.53 -9.87 15.93
C LYS A 602 0.61 -10.00 14.93
N ALA A 603 1.11 -8.87 14.44
CA ALA A 603 2.35 -8.83 13.67
C ALA A 603 3.55 -9.08 14.61
N GLY A 604 4.58 -9.76 14.12
CA GLY A 604 5.82 -10.04 14.83
C GLY A 604 5.75 -11.24 15.80
N LYS A 605 6.92 -11.59 16.36
CA LYS A 605 7.08 -12.70 17.31
C LYS A 605 7.78 -12.20 18.56
N TYR A 606 7.00 -11.78 19.57
CA TYR A 606 7.54 -11.17 20.77
C TYR A 606 7.57 -12.08 22.01
N GLU A 607 6.95 -13.26 21.96
CA GLU A 607 7.03 -14.30 23.01
C GLU A 607 8.44 -14.90 23.15
#